data_AF-A8RK81-F1
#
_entry.id   AF-A8RK81-F1
#
_cell.length_a   1.000
_cell.length_b   1.000
_cell.length_c   1.000
_cell.angle_alpha   90.00
_cell.angle_beta   90.00
_cell.angle_gamma   90.00
#
_symmetry.space_group_name_H-M   'P 1'
#
loop_
_entity.id
_entity.type
_entity.pdbx_description
1 polymer ?
#
loop_
_entity_poly.entity_id
_entity_poly.type
_entity_poly.pdbx_seq_one_letter_code
_entity_poly.pdbx_strand_id
1 'polypeptide(L)'
;MKKRKAIITLAMALTVSQATCILAANSPGTGPVIVGGGSDGSSHDIGEKVDQIKGGASAGSTVTSSGQGNNAVGIAVGQTAGEHAVETNSRGQAVIGDTALEFVQGANAAVAGLPEPVVNTINSINSGKPLSEAVPGLDLAGYNALVGTHAIMTKDAATNTEKTGQVEVPLYVPNLLDGLGDVEVLFYNNMTGTWQLIKPTRVDAGSKMLWFNAPGSGTLSVVYKK
;
A
#
# COMPACT_ATOMS: atom_id res chain seq x y z
N MET A 1 44.53 7.60 35.47
CA MET A 1 44.04 7.97 34.12
C MET A 1 44.84 7.20 33.06
N LYS A 2 44.21 6.29 32.31
CA LYS A 2 44.66 5.85 30.98
C LYS A 2 43.53 5.05 30.32
N LYS A 3 42.76 5.72 29.45
CA LYS A 3 41.65 5.13 28.69
C LYS A 3 42.24 4.39 27.48
N ARG A 4 41.95 3.10 27.31
CA ARG A 4 42.24 2.36 26.08
C ARG A 4 40.98 2.41 25.21
N LYS A 5 41.07 3.08 24.06
CA LYS A 5 40.01 3.13 23.04
C LYS A 5 40.24 1.96 22.09
N ALA A 6 39.26 1.08 21.95
CA ALA A 6 39.21 0.09 20.88
C ALA A 6 38.51 0.73 19.68
N ILE A 7 39.19 0.75 18.53
CA ILE A 7 38.66 1.16 17.23
C ILE A 7 38.34 -0.14 16.50
N ILE A 8 37.06 -0.39 16.22
CA ILE A 8 36.61 -1.51 15.39
C ILE A 8 36.22 -0.92 14.04
N THR A 9 37.10 -1.07 13.05
CA THR A 9 36.80 -0.79 11.64
C THR A 9 36.06 -1.98 11.04
N LEU A 10 34.78 -1.79 10.73
CA LEU A 10 33.98 -2.75 9.96
C LEU A 10 34.09 -2.38 8.47
N ALA A 11 34.82 -3.19 7.71
CA ALA A 11 34.91 -3.05 6.25
C ALA A 11 33.68 -3.72 5.61
N MET A 12 32.83 -2.93 4.94
CA MET A 12 31.74 -3.43 4.10
C MET A 12 32.25 -3.56 2.67
N ALA A 13 32.34 -4.79 2.15
CA ALA A 13 32.56 -5.06 0.74
C ALA A 13 31.21 -5.09 0.03
N LEU A 14 30.92 -4.11 -0.84
CA LEU A 14 29.79 -4.17 -1.77
C LEU A 14 30.16 -5.07 -2.96
N THR A 15 29.55 -6.25 -3.05
CA THR A 15 29.52 -7.05 -4.28
C THR A 15 28.27 -6.67 -5.06
N VAL A 16 28.46 -6.02 -6.20
CA VAL A 16 27.39 -5.73 -7.18
C VAL A 16 27.08 -7.03 -7.92
N SER A 17 25.96 -7.67 -7.62
CA SER A 17 25.42 -8.75 -8.45
C SER A 17 24.35 -8.15 -9.36
N GLN A 18 24.64 -8.05 -10.65
CA GLN A 18 23.66 -7.64 -11.66
C GLN A 18 22.90 -8.88 -12.10
N ALA A 19 21.62 -8.99 -11.72
CA ALA A 19 20.70 -9.97 -12.28
C ALA A 19 19.99 -9.35 -13.49
N THR A 20 20.38 -9.77 -14.68
CA THR A 20 19.66 -9.50 -15.93
C THR A 20 18.40 -10.35 -15.99
N CYS A 21 17.21 -9.75 -15.85
CA CYS A 21 15.95 -10.43 -16.15
C CYS A 21 15.60 -10.26 -17.63
N ILE A 22 15.65 -11.36 -18.38
CA ILE A 22 15.14 -11.45 -19.76
C ILE A 22 13.61 -11.50 -19.70
N LEU A 23 12.93 -10.51 -20.29
CA LEU A 23 11.49 -10.55 -20.52
C LEU A 23 11.19 -11.48 -21.71
N ALA A 24 10.54 -12.61 -21.44
CA ALA A 24 9.86 -13.38 -22.47
C ALA A 24 8.41 -12.90 -22.58
N ALA A 25 8.10 -12.24 -23.69
CA ALA A 25 6.74 -12.15 -24.20
C ALA A 25 6.31 -13.54 -24.70
N ASN A 26 5.06 -13.93 -24.42
CA ASN A 26 4.17 -14.66 -25.33
C ASN A 26 2.81 -14.89 -24.67
N SER A 27 1.78 -14.29 -25.29
CA SER A 27 0.37 -14.70 -25.17
C SER A 27 0.03 -15.54 -26.40
N PRO A 28 -0.80 -16.58 -26.24
CA PRO A 28 -2.01 -16.64 -27.06
C PRO A 28 -3.26 -17.02 -26.26
N GLY A 29 -4.40 -16.53 -26.73
CA GLY A 29 -5.65 -16.46 -25.98
C GLY A 29 -6.50 -17.72 -25.94
N THR A 30 -7.56 -17.63 -25.14
CA THR A 30 -8.86 -18.25 -25.45
C THR A 30 -9.94 -17.42 -24.73
N GLY A 31 -10.66 -16.60 -25.49
CA GLY A 31 -11.82 -15.86 -24.98
C GLY A 31 -13.09 -16.72 -25.08
N PRO A 32 -14.03 -16.64 -24.12
CA PRO A 32 -15.32 -17.29 -24.25
C PRO A 32 -16.18 -16.59 -25.31
N VAL A 33 -16.77 -17.40 -26.18
CA VAL A 33 -17.76 -17.02 -27.19
C VAL A 33 -19.05 -16.63 -26.47
N ILE A 34 -19.51 -15.39 -26.64
CA ILE A 34 -20.89 -15.00 -26.28
C ILE A 34 -21.68 -14.83 -27.57
N VAL A 35 -22.71 -15.67 -27.70
CA VAL A 35 -23.69 -15.67 -28.77
C VAL A 35 -24.50 -14.37 -28.71
N GLY A 36 -24.46 -13.60 -29.79
CA GLY A 36 -25.19 -12.34 -29.92
C GLY A 36 -26.67 -12.54 -30.22
N GLY A 37 -27.50 -11.74 -29.56
CA GLY A 37 -28.86 -11.41 -29.97
C GLY A 37 -29.06 -9.89 -29.87
N GLY A 38 -29.23 -9.25 -31.03
CA GLY A 38 -29.99 -8.00 -31.24
C GLY A 38 -29.41 -6.66 -30.76
N SER A 39 -29.03 -5.83 -31.75
CA SER A 39 -29.16 -4.36 -31.92
C SER A 39 -29.63 -3.50 -30.73
N ASP A 40 -29.14 -2.30 -30.44
CA ASP A 40 -28.71 -1.17 -31.28
C ASP A 40 -27.82 -0.17 -30.49
N GLY A 41 -27.12 0.71 -31.23
CA GLY A 41 -25.90 1.37 -30.79
C GLY A 41 -26.03 2.55 -29.83
N SER A 42 -25.02 2.70 -28.96
CA SER A 42 -24.33 3.98 -28.72
C SER A 42 -22.95 3.70 -28.10
N SER A 43 -21.94 4.30 -28.72
CA SER A 43 -20.52 4.09 -28.50
C SER A 43 -20.03 4.74 -27.21
N HIS A 44 -19.71 3.97 -26.18
CA HIS A 44 -18.72 4.30 -25.14
C HIS A 44 -17.99 3.02 -24.74
N ASP A 45 -16.90 2.71 -25.45
CA ASP A 45 -15.90 1.73 -25.02
C ASP A 45 -15.10 2.31 -23.85
N ILE A 46 -15.54 1.99 -22.63
CA ILE A 46 -14.66 1.96 -21.46
C ILE A 46 -14.71 0.52 -20.97
N GLY A 47 -13.62 -0.21 -21.25
CA GLY A 47 -13.38 -1.54 -20.71
C GLY A 47 -13.43 -1.48 -19.19
N GLU A 48 -14.54 -1.95 -18.64
CA GLU A 48 -14.79 -2.09 -17.21
C GLU A 48 -13.81 -3.14 -16.64
N LYS A 49 -12.65 -2.67 -16.19
CA LYS A 49 -11.93 -3.28 -15.07
C LYS A 49 -12.01 -2.33 -13.89
N VAL A 50 -13.19 -2.26 -13.31
CA VAL A 50 -13.37 -1.72 -11.97
C VAL A 50 -13.96 -2.86 -11.16
N ASP A 51 -13.13 -3.54 -10.37
CA ASP A 51 -13.65 -4.29 -9.23
C ASP A 51 -14.21 -3.22 -8.28
N GLN A 52 -15.45 -2.80 -8.53
CA GLN A 52 -16.14 -1.84 -7.70
C GLN A 52 -16.27 -2.47 -6.32
N ILE A 53 -15.65 -1.85 -5.32
CA ILE A 53 -16.00 -2.06 -3.91
C ILE A 53 -17.46 -1.62 -3.78
N LYS A 54 -18.39 -2.55 -4.02
CA LYS A 54 -19.83 -2.30 -3.95
C LYS A 54 -20.24 -2.25 -2.48
N GLY A 55 -20.09 -1.08 -1.88
CA GLY A 55 -20.52 -0.81 -0.52
C GLY A 55 -20.87 0.67 -0.31
N GLY A 56 -22.16 0.98 -0.45
CA GLY A 56 -22.87 2.04 0.27
C GLY A 56 -22.36 3.50 0.18
N ALA A 57 -23.09 4.31 -0.58
CA ALA A 57 -23.24 5.77 -0.44
C ALA A 57 -21.96 6.63 -0.39
N SER A 58 -21.62 7.24 -1.55
CA SER A 58 -20.75 8.42 -1.70
C SER A 58 -19.30 8.30 -1.20
N ALA A 59 -18.68 7.13 -1.31
CA ALA A 59 -17.23 7.03 -1.40
C ALA A 59 -16.83 7.08 -2.89
N GLY A 60 -15.97 8.02 -3.27
CA GLY A 60 -15.51 8.17 -4.66
C GLY A 60 -15.01 6.86 -5.27
N SER A 61 -15.14 6.71 -6.58
CA SER A 61 -14.66 5.53 -7.30
C SER A 61 -13.20 5.23 -6.91
N THR A 62 -12.96 4.05 -6.34
CA THR A 62 -11.62 3.62 -5.92
C THR A 62 -10.82 3.23 -7.16
N VAL A 63 -9.63 3.82 -7.31
CA VAL A 63 -8.82 3.67 -8.53
C VAL A 63 -7.70 2.67 -8.37
N THR A 64 -7.18 2.53 -7.16
CA THR A 64 -6.32 1.40 -6.82
C THR A 64 -6.76 0.83 -5.48
N SER A 65 -6.83 -0.51 -5.41
CA SER A 65 -7.24 -1.22 -4.21
C SER A 65 -6.42 -2.49 -4.03
N SER A 66 -6.07 -2.78 -2.79
CA SER A 66 -5.54 -4.07 -2.40
C SER A 66 -6.63 -4.92 -1.77
N GLY A 67 -7.00 -6.02 -2.42
CA GLY A 67 -7.93 -7.02 -1.90
C GLY A 67 -7.19 -8.27 -1.43
N GLN A 68 -6.76 -8.30 -0.18
CA GLN A 68 -6.39 -9.55 0.49
C GLN A 68 -7.53 -9.90 1.47
N GLY A 69 -8.52 -10.68 1.00
CA GLY A 69 -9.70 -11.08 1.79
C GLY A 69 -10.66 -9.92 2.17
N ASN A 70 -11.35 -10.04 3.31
CA ASN A 70 -12.27 -9.02 3.86
C ASN A 70 -11.59 -7.71 4.30
N ASN A 71 -10.28 -7.57 4.08
CA ASN A 71 -9.44 -6.46 4.55
C ASN A 71 -9.10 -5.50 3.42
N ALA A 72 -9.99 -5.33 2.44
CA ALA A 72 -9.70 -4.48 1.30
C ALA A 72 -9.48 -3.01 1.71
N VAL A 73 -8.41 -2.39 1.22
CA VAL A 73 -8.18 -0.94 1.33
C VAL A 73 -7.98 -0.36 -0.07
N GLY A 74 -8.20 0.94 -0.22
CA GLY A 74 -8.12 1.59 -1.52
C GLY A 74 -7.76 3.06 -1.48
N ILE A 75 -7.46 3.62 -2.65
CA ILE A 75 -7.26 5.05 -2.86
C ILE A 75 -8.33 5.53 -3.83
N ALA A 76 -9.17 6.46 -3.38
CA ALA A 76 -10.31 6.98 -4.13
C ALA A 76 -9.96 8.24 -4.92
N VAL A 77 -10.43 8.32 -6.17
CA VAL A 77 -10.29 9.53 -6.99
C VAL A 77 -11.27 10.62 -6.53
N GLY A 78 -10.85 11.87 -6.73
CA GLY A 78 -11.59 13.05 -6.30
C GLY A 78 -11.37 13.41 -4.83
N GLN A 79 -10.61 12.61 -4.08
CA GLN A 79 -10.12 13.00 -2.75
C GLN A 79 -9.06 14.09 -2.89
N THR A 80 -8.90 14.92 -1.86
CA THR A 80 -7.83 15.93 -1.80
C THR A 80 -6.76 15.47 -0.80
N ALA A 81 -5.51 15.48 -1.25
CA ALA A 81 -4.32 15.19 -0.47
C ALA A 81 -3.36 16.37 -0.57
N GLY A 82 -3.20 17.10 0.54
CA GLY A 82 -2.56 18.40 0.59
C GLY A 82 -3.24 19.38 -0.37
N GLU A 83 -2.48 19.89 -1.33
CA GLU A 83 -2.94 20.83 -2.36
C GLU A 83 -3.35 20.12 -3.68
N HIS A 84 -3.25 18.80 -3.73
CA HIS A 84 -3.49 18.01 -4.94
C HIS A 84 -4.76 17.17 -4.84
N ALA A 85 -5.54 17.13 -5.92
CA ALA A 85 -6.58 16.13 -6.07
C ALA A 85 -5.96 14.78 -6.46
N VAL A 86 -6.62 13.69 -6.06
CA VAL A 86 -6.27 12.35 -6.53
C VAL A 86 -6.89 12.15 -7.91
N GLU A 87 -6.04 11.84 -8.89
CA GLU A 87 -6.40 11.55 -10.27
C GLU A 87 -6.04 10.12 -10.68
N THR A 88 -6.46 9.69 -11.86
CA THR A 88 -6.05 8.41 -12.46
C THR A 88 -5.20 8.68 -13.68
N ASN A 89 -4.04 8.04 -13.79
CA ASN A 89 -3.26 8.07 -15.03
C ASN A 89 -3.66 6.94 -16.00
N SER A 90 -3.10 6.95 -17.21
CA SER A 90 -3.34 5.93 -18.24
C SER A 90 -2.91 4.51 -17.86
N ARG A 91 -2.20 4.34 -16.73
CA ARG A 91 -1.78 3.04 -16.17
C ARG A 91 -2.71 2.54 -15.07
N GLY A 92 -3.79 3.27 -14.76
CA GLY A 92 -4.72 2.91 -13.68
C GLY A 92 -4.16 3.16 -12.27
N GLN A 93 -3.09 3.95 -12.13
CA GLN A 93 -2.53 4.31 -10.83
C GLN A 93 -3.21 5.59 -10.33
N ALA A 94 -3.34 5.70 -9.01
CA ALA A 94 -3.76 6.95 -8.38
C ALA A 94 -2.59 7.95 -8.42
N VAL A 95 -2.80 9.17 -8.90
CA VAL A 95 -1.76 10.21 -8.99
C VAL A 95 -2.10 11.35 -8.06
N ILE A 96 -1.10 11.78 -7.28
CA ILE A 96 -1.18 12.90 -6.34
C ILE A 96 0.03 13.80 -6.63
N GLY A 97 -0.23 14.97 -7.23
CA GLY A 97 0.83 15.84 -7.72
C GLY A 97 1.69 15.14 -8.76
N ASP A 98 2.96 14.90 -8.45
CA ASP A 98 3.94 14.23 -9.32
C ASP A 98 4.19 12.75 -8.92
N THR A 99 3.40 12.22 -7.99
CA THR A 99 3.60 10.87 -7.42
C THR A 99 2.43 9.95 -7.80
N ALA A 100 2.75 8.83 -8.43
CA ALA A 100 1.82 7.74 -8.70
C ALA A 100 1.87 6.70 -7.58
N LEU A 101 0.71 6.24 -7.13
CA LEU A 101 0.49 5.28 -6.07
C LEU A 101 -0.16 4.02 -6.64
N GLU A 102 0.34 2.87 -6.19
CA GLU A 102 -0.15 1.58 -6.62
C GLU A 102 0.00 0.56 -5.48
N PHE A 103 -1.05 -0.20 -5.20
CA PHE A 103 -0.92 -1.36 -4.33
C PHE A 103 -0.33 -2.55 -5.08
N VAL A 104 0.62 -3.24 -4.42
CA VAL A 104 1.17 -4.49 -4.95
C VAL A 104 0.15 -5.61 -4.76
N GLN A 105 -0.25 -6.21 -5.87
CA GLN A 105 -1.26 -7.27 -5.87
C GLN A 105 -0.62 -8.65 -5.67
N GLY A 106 -1.25 -9.46 -4.79
CA GLY A 106 -0.83 -10.82 -4.47
C GLY A 106 0.15 -10.91 -3.31
N ALA A 107 -0.06 -11.90 -2.42
CA ALA A 107 0.71 -12.05 -1.19
C ALA A 107 2.22 -12.28 -1.45
N ASN A 108 2.56 -13.08 -2.47
CA ASN A 108 3.96 -13.35 -2.83
C ASN A 108 4.70 -12.12 -3.35
N ALA A 109 4.01 -11.26 -4.12
CA ALA A 109 4.60 -10.04 -4.66
C ALA A 109 4.81 -8.99 -3.56
N ALA A 110 3.88 -8.92 -2.60
CA ALA A 110 3.96 -7.99 -1.47
C ALA A 110 5.17 -8.23 -0.55
N VAL A 111 5.74 -9.44 -0.56
CA VAL A 111 6.91 -9.82 0.25
C VAL A 111 8.17 -10.08 -0.57
N ALA A 112 8.09 -9.94 -1.89
CA ALA A 112 9.21 -10.24 -2.78
C ALA A 112 10.38 -9.27 -2.51
N GLY A 113 11.58 -9.83 -2.31
CA GLY A 113 12.79 -9.06 -2.04
C GLY A 113 12.93 -8.51 -0.63
N LEU A 114 11.95 -8.73 0.26
CA LEU A 114 12.06 -8.33 1.67
C LEU A 114 12.92 -9.32 2.47
N PRO A 115 13.63 -8.85 3.51
CA PRO A 115 14.35 -9.73 4.43
C PRO A 115 13.40 -10.71 5.14
N GLU A 116 13.85 -11.95 5.36
CA GLU A 116 13.04 -13.00 6.03
C GLU A 116 12.42 -12.57 7.38
N PRO A 117 13.11 -11.85 8.27
CA PRO A 117 12.49 -11.36 9.51
C PRO A 117 11.27 -10.47 9.27
N VAL A 118 11.29 -9.67 8.20
CA VAL A 118 10.20 -8.75 7.83
C VAL A 118 9.04 -9.54 7.25
N VAL A 119 9.32 -10.52 6.39
CA VAL A 119 8.31 -11.45 5.85
C VAL A 119 7.60 -12.19 6.99
N ASN A 120 8.34 -12.63 8.00
CA ASN A 120 7.79 -13.29 9.18
C ASN A 120 6.90 -12.35 10.01
N THR A 121 7.28 -11.09 10.20
CA THR A 121 6.43 -10.08 10.84
C THR A 121 5.14 -9.85 10.05
N ILE A 122 5.24 -9.67 8.72
CA ILE A 122 4.08 -9.50 7.82
C ILE A 122 3.11 -10.68 7.95
N ASN A 123 3.63 -11.91 7.87
CA ASN A 123 2.82 -13.12 8.01
C ASN A 123 2.18 -13.24 9.41
N SER A 124 2.89 -12.82 10.45
CA SER A 124 2.38 -12.83 11.83
C SER A 124 1.22 -11.85 12.00
N ILE A 125 1.34 -10.63 11.48
CA ILE A 125 0.26 -9.63 11.48
C ILE A 125 -0.95 -10.17 10.71
N ASN A 126 -0.73 -10.70 9.50
CA ASN A 126 -1.82 -11.23 8.65
C ASN A 126 -2.50 -12.47 9.26
N SER A 127 -1.81 -13.22 10.12
CA SER A 127 -2.38 -14.35 10.86
C SER A 127 -3.15 -13.93 12.12
N GLY A 128 -3.23 -12.62 12.40
CA GLY A 128 -3.94 -12.08 13.57
C GLY A 128 -3.17 -12.21 14.89
N LYS A 129 -1.84 -12.42 14.85
CA LYS A 129 -1.05 -12.38 16.08
C LYS A 129 -1.08 -10.97 16.70
N PRO A 130 -0.99 -10.86 18.04
CA PRO A 130 -0.88 -9.56 18.69
C PRO A 130 0.29 -8.75 18.12
N LEU A 131 0.05 -7.46 17.84
CA LEU A 131 1.05 -6.60 17.22
C LEU A 131 2.32 -6.47 18.09
N SER A 132 2.16 -6.45 19.41
CA SER A 132 3.26 -6.44 20.39
C SER A 132 4.16 -7.68 20.32
N GLU A 133 3.68 -8.80 19.78
CA GLU A 133 4.47 -10.01 19.55
C GLU A 133 5.00 -10.08 18.11
N ALA A 134 4.23 -9.59 17.14
CA ALA A 134 4.55 -9.71 15.72
C ALA A 134 5.64 -8.71 15.27
N VAL A 135 5.67 -7.51 15.85
CA VAL A 135 6.55 -6.42 15.42
C VAL A 135 7.60 -6.13 16.50
N PRO A 136 8.84 -6.62 16.34
CA PRO A 136 9.89 -6.34 17.30
C PRO A 136 10.36 -4.88 17.21
N GLY A 137 10.71 -4.30 18.36
CA GLY A 137 11.36 -2.98 18.44
C GLY A 137 10.44 -1.77 18.42
N LEU A 138 9.11 -1.98 18.48
CA LEU A 138 8.11 -0.91 18.55
C LEU A 138 7.16 -1.17 19.73
N ASP A 139 6.80 -0.12 20.49
CA ASP A 139 5.83 -0.24 21.57
C ASP A 139 4.41 -0.26 21.00
N LEU A 140 3.88 -1.47 20.80
CA LEU A 140 2.53 -1.71 20.28
C LEU A 140 1.58 -2.23 21.35
N ALA A 141 1.87 -1.98 22.64
CA ALA A 141 1.01 -2.39 23.73
C ALA A 141 -0.37 -1.72 23.63
N GLY A 142 -1.41 -2.55 23.54
CA GLY A 142 -2.81 -2.12 23.39
C GLY A 142 -3.25 -1.78 21.96
N TYR A 143 -2.34 -1.83 20.99
CA TYR A 143 -2.70 -1.65 19.58
C TYR A 143 -3.27 -2.94 18.98
N ASN A 144 -4.24 -2.78 18.09
CA ASN A 144 -4.87 -3.85 17.32
C ASN A 144 -4.82 -3.52 15.83
N ALA A 145 -4.63 -4.53 14.99
CA ALA A 145 -4.70 -4.38 13.55
C ALA A 145 -6.16 -4.25 13.12
N LEU A 146 -6.50 -3.15 12.42
CA LEU A 146 -7.81 -2.93 11.80
C LEU A 146 -7.92 -3.63 10.45
N VAL A 147 -6.81 -3.67 9.72
CA VAL A 147 -6.67 -4.32 8.41
C VAL A 147 -5.38 -5.11 8.35
N GLY A 148 -5.27 -5.98 7.35
CA GLY A 148 -4.06 -6.75 7.11
C GLY A 148 -2.92 -5.85 6.64
N THR A 149 -1.84 -6.47 6.21
CA THR A 149 -0.74 -5.74 5.59
C THR A 149 -0.98 -5.56 4.09
N HIS A 150 -0.66 -4.36 3.60
CA HIS A 150 -0.82 -3.97 2.21
C HIS A 150 0.48 -3.32 1.74
N ALA A 151 1.07 -3.83 0.66
CA ALA A 151 2.25 -3.23 0.08
C ALA A 151 1.83 -2.10 -0.87
N ILE A 152 2.41 -0.93 -0.69
CA ILE A 152 2.18 0.26 -1.51
C ILE A 152 3.50 0.67 -2.17
N MET A 153 3.44 0.99 -3.45
CA MET A 153 4.55 1.55 -4.22
C MET A 153 4.30 3.03 -4.46
N THR A 154 5.32 3.84 -4.21
CA THR A 154 5.36 5.26 -4.61
C THR A 154 6.27 5.40 -5.82
N LYS A 155 5.75 5.92 -6.92
CA LYS A 155 6.48 6.07 -8.18
C LYS A 155 6.39 7.51 -8.66
N ASP A 156 7.38 7.94 -9.42
CA ASP A 156 7.28 9.17 -10.19
C ASP A 156 6.19 9.01 -11.27
N ALA A 157 5.27 9.95 -11.34
CA ALA A 157 4.12 9.85 -12.25
C ALA A 157 4.53 9.93 -13.73
N ALA A 158 5.63 10.60 -14.06
CA ALA A 158 6.11 10.76 -15.43
C ALA A 158 6.92 9.53 -15.88
N THR A 159 7.87 9.07 -15.07
CA THR A 159 8.81 8.02 -15.46
C THR A 159 8.40 6.62 -15.00
N ASN A 160 7.45 6.51 -14.07
CA ASN A 160 7.03 5.26 -13.43
C ASN A 160 8.16 4.54 -12.67
N THR A 161 9.22 5.27 -12.30
CA THR A 161 10.31 4.75 -11.46
C THR A 161 9.95 4.93 -9.99
N GLU A 162 10.39 4.03 -9.12
CA GLU A 162 10.20 4.18 -7.67
C GLU A 162 10.75 5.53 -7.19
N LYS A 163 9.95 6.21 -6.37
CA LYS A 163 10.24 7.56 -5.88
C LYS A 163 10.17 7.57 -4.36
N THR A 164 11.18 8.17 -3.74
CA THR A 164 11.18 8.51 -2.32
C THR A 164 10.67 9.92 -2.12
N GLY A 165 10.10 10.17 -0.95
CA GLY A 165 9.58 11.49 -0.60
C GLY A 165 8.21 11.35 0.05
N GLN A 166 7.87 12.35 0.85
CA GLN A 166 6.62 12.34 1.58
C GLN A 166 5.45 12.63 0.64
N VAL A 167 4.51 11.70 0.57
CA VAL A 167 3.23 11.87 -0.15
C VAL A 167 2.08 11.62 0.81
N GLU A 168 1.12 12.54 0.84
CA GLU A 168 -0.09 12.32 1.63
C GLU A 168 -1.01 11.36 0.88
N VAL A 169 -1.32 10.22 1.49
CA VAL A 169 -2.11 9.15 0.90
C VAL A 169 -3.52 9.16 1.52
N PRO A 170 -4.58 9.44 0.74
CA PRO A 170 -5.96 9.26 1.15
C PRO A 170 -6.34 7.78 1.02
N LEU A 171 -6.38 7.09 2.15
CA LEU A 171 -6.67 5.67 2.25
C LEU A 171 -8.11 5.43 2.68
N TYR A 172 -8.89 4.75 1.83
CA TYR A 172 -10.18 4.19 2.17
C TYR A 172 -10.01 2.88 2.94
N VAL A 173 -10.68 2.79 4.09
CA VAL A 173 -10.60 1.67 5.03
C VAL A 173 -12.02 1.27 5.45
N PRO A 174 -12.63 0.22 4.88
CA PRO A 174 -14.02 -0.16 5.12
C PRO A 174 -14.39 -0.31 6.60
N ASN A 175 -13.45 -0.81 7.40
CA ASN A 175 -13.62 -1.09 8.82
C ASN A 175 -13.28 0.11 9.73
N LEU A 176 -12.99 1.28 9.16
CA LEU A 176 -12.83 2.51 9.92
C LEU A 176 -14.21 2.93 10.45
N LEU A 177 -14.39 2.73 11.75
CA LEU A 177 -15.62 3.04 12.48
C LEU A 177 -15.31 4.10 13.52
N ASP A 178 -16.35 4.80 13.95
CA ASP A 178 -16.25 5.71 15.10
C ASP A 178 -16.00 4.90 16.40
N GLY A 179 -15.34 5.54 17.38
CA GLY A 179 -15.03 4.91 18.67
C GLY A 179 -13.88 3.89 18.65
N LEU A 180 -13.02 3.93 17.62
CA LEU A 180 -11.78 3.14 17.58
C LEU A 180 -10.64 3.71 18.44
N GLY A 181 -10.77 4.93 18.94
CA GLY A 181 -9.74 5.61 19.72
C GLY A 181 -8.64 6.18 18.81
N ASP A 182 -7.38 5.98 19.20
CA ASP A 182 -6.21 6.43 18.44
C ASP A 182 -6.00 5.53 17.22
N VAL A 183 -6.28 6.04 16.03
CA VAL A 183 -6.04 5.35 14.75
C VAL A 183 -4.69 5.79 14.19
N GLU A 184 -3.82 4.82 13.88
CA GLU A 184 -2.50 5.05 13.31
C GLU A 184 -2.22 4.10 12.13
N VAL A 185 -1.16 4.38 11.38
CA VAL A 185 -0.68 3.50 10.30
C VAL A 185 0.65 2.89 10.73
N LEU A 186 0.65 1.58 10.96
CA LEU A 186 1.88 0.81 11.12
C LEU A 186 2.51 0.63 9.74
N PHE A 187 3.72 1.14 9.56
CA PHE A 187 4.38 1.20 8.26
C PHE A 187 5.79 0.62 8.33
N TYR A 188 6.09 -0.38 7.51
CA TYR A 188 7.44 -0.82 7.21
C TYR A 188 7.97 -0.01 6.02
N ASN A 189 9.03 0.75 6.26
CA ASN A 189 9.65 1.56 5.22
C ASN A 189 10.74 0.77 4.50
N ASN A 190 10.57 0.52 3.20
CA ASN A 190 11.53 -0.24 2.39
C ASN A 190 12.89 0.45 2.28
N MET A 191 12.92 1.79 2.38
CA MET A 191 14.16 2.57 2.28
C MET A 191 15.01 2.49 3.56
N THR A 192 14.38 2.55 4.73
CA THR A 192 15.10 2.50 6.02
C THR A 192 15.20 1.09 6.59
N GLY A 193 14.37 0.16 6.11
CA GLY A 193 14.29 -1.21 6.60
C GLY A 193 13.68 -1.34 7.99
N THR A 194 12.82 -0.40 8.40
CA THR A 194 12.29 -0.32 9.76
C THR A 194 10.78 -0.12 9.81
N TRP A 195 10.15 -0.71 10.83
CA TRP A 195 8.77 -0.43 11.21
C TRP A 195 8.65 0.90 11.97
N GLN A 196 7.57 1.63 11.73
CA GLN A 196 7.24 2.87 12.43
C GLN A 196 5.72 3.05 12.53
N LEU A 197 5.27 3.82 13.51
CA LEU A 197 3.88 4.29 13.59
C LEU A 197 3.80 5.69 12.99
N ILE A 198 2.88 5.85 12.03
CA ILE A 198 2.60 7.13 11.38
C ILE A 198 1.23 7.60 11.85
N LYS A 199 1.20 8.78 12.47
CA LYS A 199 -0.04 9.46 12.81
C LYS A 199 -0.71 10.00 11.53
N PRO A 200 -1.98 9.67 11.29
CA PRO A 200 -2.74 10.27 10.20
C PRO A 200 -2.80 11.79 10.37
N THR A 201 -2.74 12.52 9.27
CA THR A 201 -2.98 13.96 9.24
C THR A 201 -4.46 14.27 9.42
N ARG A 202 -5.34 13.37 8.95
CA ARG A 202 -6.80 13.46 9.03
C ARG A 202 -7.41 12.06 9.12
N VAL A 203 -8.52 11.93 9.85
CA VAL A 203 -9.33 10.71 9.94
C VAL A 203 -10.79 11.12 9.83
N ASP A 204 -11.51 10.51 8.90
CA ASP A 204 -12.95 10.65 8.71
C ASP A 204 -13.58 9.25 8.76
N ALA A 205 -14.08 8.87 9.94
CA ALA A 205 -14.74 7.59 10.14
C ALA A 205 -16.11 7.52 9.42
N GLY A 206 -16.76 8.66 9.18
CA GLY A 206 -18.04 8.73 8.47
C GLY A 206 -17.88 8.37 7.00
N SER A 207 -16.86 8.91 6.35
CA SER A 207 -16.50 8.58 4.97
C SER A 207 -15.56 7.38 4.84
N LYS A 208 -15.13 6.78 5.97
CA LYS A 208 -14.19 5.65 6.04
C LYS A 208 -12.82 5.95 5.42
N MET A 209 -12.37 7.19 5.54
CA MET A 209 -11.11 7.67 4.98
C MET A 209 -10.13 8.06 6.07
N LEU A 210 -8.84 7.81 5.84
CA LEU A 210 -7.76 8.43 6.60
C LEU A 210 -6.70 8.97 5.64
N TRP A 211 -5.99 10.00 6.07
CA TRP A 211 -4.89 10.60 5.32
C TRP A 211 -3.62 10.44 6.14
N PHE A 212 -2.55 9.92 5.54
CA PHE A 212 -1.27 9.77 6.22
C PHE A 212 -0.13 10.09 5.27
N ASN A 213 1.00 10.48 5.82
CA ASN A 213 2.20 10.83 5.06
C ASN A 213 3.07 9.59 4.84
N ALA A 214 2.97 8.96 3.67
CA ALA A 214 3.85 7.86 3.31
C ALA A 214 5.24 8.40 2.94
N PRO A 215 6.33 7.89 3.53
CA PRO A 215 7.70 8.36 3.24
C PRO A 215 8.29 7.79 1.94
N GLY A 216 7.58 6.86 1.30
CA GLY A 216 8.00 6.12 0.10
C GLY A 216 7.23 4.80 0.01
N SER A 217 7.76 3.85 -0.78
CA SER A 217 7.20 2.50 -0.85
C SER A 217 7.38 1.74 0.45
N GLY A 218 6.46 0.83 0.74
CA GLY A 218 6.52 0.06 1.96
C GLY A 218 5.33 -0.88 2.14
N THR A 219 5.24 -1.44 3.34
CA THR A 219 4.11 -2.27 3.75
C THR A 219 3.38 -1.57 4.88
N LEU A 220 2.06 -1.42 4.77
CA LEU A 220 1.23 -0.72 5.75
C LEU A 220 0.15 -1.63 6.34
N SER A 221 -0.24 -1.36 7.58
CA SER A 221 -1.47 -1.84 8.21
C SER A 221 -2.07 -0.69 9.02
N VAL A 222 -3.37 -0.52 8.94
CA VAL A 222 -4.09 0.44 9.79
C VAL A 222 -4.29 -0.21 11.14
N VAL A 223 -3.92 0.49 12.20
CA VAL A 223 -3.97 0.00 13.59
C VAL A 223 -4.75 0.98 14.45
N TYR A 224 -5.30 0.49 15.56
CA TYR A 224 -6.02 1.34 16.50
C TYR A 224 -5.74 0.95 17.96
N LYS A 225 -5.90 1.92 18.86
CA LYS A 225 -5.82 1.74 20.32
C LYS A 225 -6.98 2.45 21.00
N LYS A 226 -7.73 1.71 21.82
CA LYS A 226 -8.83 2.22 22.63
C LYS A 226 -8.36 2.70 24.00
#